data_AF-A0A8R7QFT0-F1
#
_entry.id   AF-A0A8R7QFT0-F1
#
_cell.length_a   1.000
_cell.length_b   1.000
_cell.length_c   1.000
_cell.angle_alpha   90.00
_cell.angle_beta   90.00
_cell.angle_gamma   90.00
#
_symmetry.space_group_name_H-M   'P 1'
#
loop_
_entity.id
_entity.type
_entity.pdbx_description
1 polymer ?
#
loop_
_entity_poly.entity_id
_entity_poly.type
_entity_poly.pdbx_seq_one_letter_code
_entity_poly.pdbx_strand_id
1 'polypeptide(L)'
;MPWRNGGGVLHRAASVDPTAVVEAGAVVHYGAVIGKEVVIGSGTVVGPSVSVGQSTRIGYNVVLSNCSVGEFYTIHNGACIGQDDFGFFVDKDGQVKKKPQELYARIGDNVEIGANTCIDRGSWRDTMIGDDTKIDNLVQIGHNVVIGKCYLICGQVGIAGSATLSDYIVLGGRVAIRDHVSIASK
;
A
#
# COMPACT_ATOMS: atom_id res chain seq x y z
N MET A 1 0.42 -21.66 -11.51
CA MET A 1 1.55 -22.43 -12.06
C MET A 1 2.83 -21.91 -11.41
N PRO A 2 3.84 -22.77 -11.17
CA PRO A 2 5.14 -22.30 -10.70
C PRO A 2 5.78 -21.33 -11.71
N TRP A 3 6.29 -20.20 -11.24
CA TRP A 3 7.02 -19.23 -12.05
C TRP A 3 8.48 -19.63 -12.20
N ARG A 4 9.02 -19.47 -13.41
CA ARG A 4 10.37 -19.94 -13.73
C ARG A 4 11.47 -19.17 -13.00
N ASN A 5 11.23 -17.88 -12.73
CA ASN A 5 12.21 -17.01 -12.09
C ASN A 5 11.87 -16.83 -10.59
N GLY A 6 12.22 -17.83 -9.77
CA GLY A 6 12.05 -17.79 -8.31
C GLY A 6 11.08 -18.82 -7.71
N GLY A 7 10.23 -19.48 -8.51
CA GLY A 7 9.42 -20.61 -8.05
C GLY A 7 8.07 -20.27 -7.38
N GLY A 8 7.65 -19.00 -7.34
CA GLY A 8 6.35 -18.58 -6.81
C GLY A 8 5.15 -19.06 -7.63
N VAL A 9 3.93 -18.89 -7.10
CA VAL A 9 2.68 -19.38 -7.71
C VAL A 9 1.92 -18.25 -8.38
N LEU A 10 1.71 -18.35 -9.69
CA LEU A 10 0.98 -17.35 -10.47
C LEU A 10 -0.36 -17.91 -10.96
N HIS A 11 -1.39 -17.09 -10.87
CA HIS A 11 -2.65 -17.33 -11.57
C HIS A 11 -2.48 -17.14 -13.08
N ARG A 12 -3.17 -17.94 -13.90
CA ARG A 12 -3.05 -17.93 -15.37
C ARG A 12 -3.41 -16.60 -16.05
N ALA A 13 -4.22 -15.80 -15.35
CA ALA A 13 -4.72 -14.51 -15.82
C ALA A 13 -3.93 -13.32 -15.21
N ALA A 14 -2.81 -13.59 -14.54
CA ALA A 14 -1.87 -12.54 -14.16
C ALA A 14 -0.98 -12.19 -15.36
N SER A 15 -0.66 -10.92 -15.52
CA SER A 15 0.33 -10.42 -16.47
C SER A 15 1.61 -10.15 -15.72
N VAL A 16 2.64 -10.97 -15.94
CA VAL A 16 3.93 -10.85 -15.24
C VAL A 16 5.03 -10.75 -16.28
N ASP A 17 5.82 -9.68 -16.21
CA ASP A 17 6.96 -9.51 -17.10
C ASP A 17 7.97 -10.66 -16.91
N PRO A 18 8.55 -11.23 -17.98
CA PRO A 18 9.50 -12.35 -17.87
C PRO A 18 10.74 -12.06 -17.01
N THR A 19 11.11 -10.79 -16.84
CA THR A 19 12.25 -10.38 -16.00
C THR A 19 11.93 -10.33 -14.51
N ALA A 20 10.65 -10.35 -14.13
CA ALA A 20 10.24 -10.33 -12.73
C ALA A 20 10.68 -11.61 -12.00
N VAL A 21 11.14 -11.45 -10.76
CA VAL A 21 11.46 -12.54 -9.84
C VAL A 21 10.31 -12.70 -8.86
N VAL A 22 9.75 -13.90 -8.76
CA VAL A 22 8.69 -14.24 -7.80
C VAL A 22 9.18 -15.45 -7.00
N GLU A 23 9.60 -15.21 -5.76
CA GLU A 23 10.22 -16.22 -4.91
C GLU A 23 9.23 -17.31 -4.47
N ALA A 24 9.78 -18.47 -4.08
CA ALA A 24 9.00 -19.61 -3.62
C ALA A 24 8.10 -19.20 -2.44
N GLY A 25 6.84 -19.65 -2.49
CA GLY A 25 5.82 -19.30 -1.50
C GLY A 25 5.14 -17.95 -1.73
N ALA A 26 5.63 -17.09 -2.62
CA ALA A 26 4.87 -15.90 -3.05
C ALA A 26 3.73 -16.29 -4.00
N VAL A 27 2.63 -15.53 -3.95
CA VAL A 27 1.42 -15.79 -4.73
C VAL A 27 0.97 -14.54 -5.48
N VAL A 28 0.72 -14.68 -6.78
CA VAL A 28 0.21 -13.60 -7.64
C VAL A 28 -1.17 -14.00 -8.19
N HIS A 29 -2.19 -13.24 -7.82
CA HIS A 29 -3.58 -13.52 -8.16
C HIS A 29 -4.00 -13.02 -9.56
N TYR A 30 -5.24 -13.34 -9.95
CA TYR A 30 -5.78 -13.03 -11.27
C TYR A 30 -5.83 -11.53 -11.54
N GLY A 31 -5.60 -11.14 -12.80
CA GLY A 31 -5.65 -9.74 -13.22
C GLY A 31 -4.51 -8.86 -12.69
N ALA A 32 -3.65 -9.37 -11.80
CA ALA A 32 -2.49 -8.64 -11.33
C ALA A 32 -1.52 -8.36 -12.48
N VAL A 33 -0.87 -7.19 -12.44
CA VAL A 33 0.10 -6.74 -13.43
C VAL A 33 1.43 -6.45 -12.75
N ILE A 34 2.46 -7.20 -13.10
CA ILE A 34 3.80 -7.09 -12.52
C ILE A 34 4.77 -6.61 -13.60
N GLY A 35 5.37 -5.44 -13.36
CA GLY A 35 6.31 -4.80 -14.27
C GLY A 35 7.68 -5.50 -14.37
N LYS A 36 8.52 -4.94 -15.24
CA LYS A 36 9.90 -5.40 -15.47
C LYS A 36 10.73 -5.33 -14.20
N GLU A 37 11.62 -6.29 -14.01
CA GLU A 37 12.62 -6.31 -12.93
C GLU A 37 12.03 -6.17 -11.51
N VAL A 38 10.73 -6.46 -11.34
CA VAL A 38 10.10 -6.52 -10.03
C VAL A 38 10.59 -7.76 -9.29
N VAL A 39 10.88 -7.61 -8.00
CA VAL A 39 11.23 -8.73 -7.11
C VAL A 39 10.16 -8.86 -6.05
N ILE A 40 9.58 -10.06 -5.93
CA ILE A 40 8.55 -10.40 -4.95
C ILE A 40 9.10 -11.47 -4.00
N GLY A 41 9.31 -11.08 -2.74
CA GLY A 41 9.84 -11.95 -1.70
C GLY A 41 8.89 -13.07 -1.28
N SER A 42 9.46 -14.15 -0.73
CA SER A 42 8.71 -15.29 -0.20
C SER A 42 7.56 -14.91 0.74
N GLY A 43 6.44 -15.63 0.63
CA GLY A 43 5.24 -15.45 1.46
C GLY A 43 4.40 -14.21 1.10
N THR A 44 4.88 -13.35 0.20
CA THR A 44 4.12 -12.18 -0.26
C THR A 44 2.94 -12.59 -1.12
N VAL A 45 1.80 -11.92 -0.90
CA VAL A 45 0.57 -12.10 -1.66
C VAL A 45 0.26 -10.83 -2.43
N VAL A 46 0.27 -10.94 -3.76
CA VAL A 46 -0.24 -9.91 -4.67
C VAL A 46 -1.66 -10.26 -5.06
N GLY A 47 -2.61 -9.51 -4.51
CA GLY A 47 -4.05 -9.70 -4.68
C GLY A 47 -4.55 -9.41 -6.10
N PRO A 48 -5.86 -9.66 -6.35
CA PRO A 48 -6.44 -9.51 -7.66
C PRO A 48 -6.35 -8.08 -8.20
N SER A 49 -6.05 -7.95 -9.49
CA SER A 49 -5.99 -6.66 -10.20
C SER A 49 -5.04 -5.62 -9.57
N VAL A 50 -4.11 -6.03 -8.71
CA VAL A 50 -3.03 -5.16 -8.20
C VAL A 50 -2.01 -4.93 -9.31
N SER A 51 -1.55 -3.70 -9.46
CA SER A 51 -0.47 -3.35 -10.38
C SER A 51 0.80 -2.94 -9.63
N VAL A 52 1.95 -3.45 -10.04
CA VAL A 52 3.27 -3.10 -9.50
C VAL A 52 4.16 -2.62 -10.65
N GLY A 53 4.63 -1.38 -10.55
CA GLY A 53 5.53 -0.75 -11.51
C GLY A 53 6.92 -1.38 -11.54
N GLN A 54 7.70 -1.06 -12.58
CA GLN A 54 9.00 -1.67 -12.83
C GLN A 54 10.03 -1.40 -11.73
N SER A 55 11.04 -2.28 -11.65
CA SER A 55 12.21 -2.17 -10.77
C SER A 55 11.85 -1.99 -9.28
N THR A 56 10.67 -2.45 -8.88
CA THR A 56 10.15 -2.42 -7.51
C THR A 56 10.56 -3.68 -6.75
N ARG A 57 11.06 -3.50 -5.52
CA ARG A 57 11.40 -4.59 -4.60
C ARG A 57 10.35 -4.71 -3.51
N ILE A 58 9.75 -5.89 -3.39
CA ILE A 58 8.76 -6.22 -2.38
C ILE A 58 9.36 -7.29 -1.48
N GLY A 59 9.44 -7.01 -0.18
CA GLY A 59 9.99 -7.89 0.84
C GLY A 59 9.14 -9.14 1.09
N TYR A 60 9.42 -9.79 2.20
CA TYR A 60 8.77 -11.03 2.63
C TYR A 60 7.43 -10.76 3.32
N ASN A 61 6.47 -11.67 3.15
CA ASN A 61 5.17 -11.65 3.83
C ASN A 61 4.41 -10.32 3.67
N VAL A 62 4.58 -9.62 2.54
CA VAL A 62 3.82 -8.40 2.22
C VAL A 62 2.44 -8.81 1.69
N VAL A 63 1.41 -8.03 2.00
CA VAL A 63 0.06 -8.23 1.45
C VAL A 63 -0.34 -6.99 0.66
N LEU A 64 -0.55 -7.17 -0.64
CA LEU A 64 -1.06 -6.13 -1.54
C LEU A 64 -2.48 -6.50 -1.98
N SER A 65 -3.45 -5.63 -1.74
CA SER A 65 -4.84 -5.78 -2.20
C SER A 65 -5.39 -4.43 -2.61
N ASN A 66 -6.24 -4.37 -3.65
CA ASN A 66 -6.91 -3.12 -4.04
C ASN A 66 -5.94 -1.92 -4.14
N CYS A 67 -4.76 -2.12 -4.72
CA CYS A 67 -3.75 -1.07 -4.80
C CYS A 67 -3.01 -1.04 -6.12
N SER A 68 -2.40 0.10 -6.41
CA SER A 68 -1.38 0.25 -7.44
C SER A 68 -0.11 0.82 -6.82
N VAL A 69 1.02 0.20 -7.12
CA VAL A 69 2.35 0.64 -6.70
C VAL A 69 3.12 1.14 -7.92
N GLY A 70 3.70 2.33 -7.83
CA GLY A 70 4.56 2.92 -8.85
C GLY A 70 5.88 2.18 -9.06
N GLU A 71 6.83 2.89 -9.67
CA GLU A 71 8.12 2.36 -10.09
C GLU A 71 9.24 2.67 -9.09
N PHE A 72 10.35 1.90 -9.19
CA PHE A 72 11.58 2.11 -8.40
C PHE A 72 11.38 2.11 -6.89
N TYR A 73 10.46 1.25 -6.44
CA TYR A 73 9.95 1.24 -5.07
C TYR A 73 10.68 0.22 -4.18
N THR A 74 10.69 0.43 -2.85
CA THR A 74 11.04 -0.61 -1.85
C THR A 74 9.96 -0.78 -0.78
N ILE A 75 9.27 -1.94 -0.75
CA ILE A 75 8.33 -2.33 0.32
C ILE A 75 9.06 -3.31 1.24
N HIS A 76 9.25 -2.94 2.50
CA HIS A 76 9.85 -3.80 3.51
C HIS A 76 8.87 -4.86 4.03
N ASN A 77 9.40 -5.82 4.79
CA ASN A 77 8.69 -7.03 5.18
C ASN A 77 7.41 -6.77 5.97
N GLY A 78 6.39 -7.60 5.75
CA GLY A 78 5.17 -7.58 6.56
C GLY A 78 4.24 -6.38 6.34
N ALA A 79 4.55 -5.48 5.40
CA ALA A 79 3.67 -4.36 5.08
C ALA A 79 2.33 -4.85 4.48
N CYS A 80 1.24 -4.14 4.79
CA CYS A 80 -0.11 -4.43 4.33
C CYS A 80 -0.69 -3.21 3.62
N ILE A 81 -0.97 -3.32 2.32
CA ILE A 81 -1.40 -2.18 1.49
C ILE A 81 -2.75 -2.48 0.84
N GLY A 82 -3.64 -1.48 0.94
CA GLY A 82 -5.02 -1.49 0.45
C GLY A 82 -5.94 -2.45 1.18
N GLN A 83 -5.68 -2.65 2.48
CA GLN A 83 -6.62 -3.32 3.38
C GLN A 83 -7.85 -2.44 3.64
N ASP A 84 -8.87 -3.06 4.21
CA ASP A 84 -10.11 -2.38 4.60
C ASP A 84 -9.89 -1.69 5.95
N ASP A 85 -10.14 -0.39 6.04
CA ASP A 85 -9.97 0.38 7.29
C ASP A 85 -11.09 0.10 8.32
N PHE A 86 -10.98 0.69 9.49
CA PHE A 86 -11.94 0.73 10.59
C PHE A 86 -13.21 1.57 10.31
N GLY A 87 -13.78 1.45 9.11
CA GLY A 87 -15.03 2.13 8.74
C GLY A 87 -16.27 1.45 9.33
N PHE A 88 -16.74 1.89 10.50
CA PHE A 88 -17.98 1.40 11.12
C PHE A 88 -18.97 2.54 11.42
N PHE A 89 -20.25 2.22 11.50
CA PHE A 89 -21.30 3.12 11.99
C PHE A 89 -22.34 2.36 12.80
N VAL A 90 -23.08 3.07 13.64
CA VAL A 90 -24.23 2.50 14.36
C VAL A 90 -25.49 2.88 13.59
N ASP A 91 -26.28 1.89 13.20
CA ASP A 91 -27.56 2.14 12.54
C ASP A 91 -28.64 2.60 13.53
N LYS A 92 -29.82 2.93 13.01
CA LYS A 92 -30.98 3.38 13.82
C LYS A 92 -31.44 2.36 14.87
N ASP A 93 -31.08 1.09 14.70
CA ASP A 93 -31.46 -0.01 15.58
C ASP A 93 -30.34 -0.35 16.59
N GLY A 94 -29.27 0.47 16.63
CA GLY A 94 -28.14 0.30 17.55
C GLY A 94 -27.11 -0.74 17.10
N GLN A 95 -27.20 -1.27 15.88
CA GLN A 95 -26.28 -2.28 15.38
C GLN A 95 -25.05 -1.65 14.74
N VAL A 96 -23.87 -2.19 15.03
CA VAL A 96 -22.62 -1.81 14.35
C VAL A 96 -22.63 -2.41 12.95
N LYS A 97 -22.56 -1.55 11.93
CA LYS A 97 -22.50 -1.90 10.52
C LYS A 97 -21.17 -1.44 9.91
N LYS A 98 -20.66 -2.24 8.97
CA LYS A 98 -19.45 -1.92 8.20
C LYS A 98 -19.78 -0.91 7.10
N LYS A 99 -18.95 0.11 6.94
CA LYS A 99 -18.96 1.00 5.77
C LYS A 99 -18.17 0.35 4.63
N PRO A 100 -18.73 0.20 3.44
CA PRO A 100 -18.00 -0.30 2.28
C PRO A 100 -16.74 0.55 1.99
N GLN A 101 -15.59 -0.11 1.82
CA GLN A 101 -14.36 0.48 1.29
C GLN A 101 -14.07 -0.23 -0.05
N GLU A 102 -14.45 0.40 -1.16
CA GLU A 102 -14.46 -0.26 -2.48
C GLU A 102 -13.40 0.28 -3.45
N LEU A 103 -12.67 1.33 -3.05
CA LEU A 103 -11.70 2.00 -3.90
C LEU A 103 -10.28 1.48 -3.63
N TYR A 104 -9.26 2.30 -3.90
CA TYR A 104 -7.88 1.84 -3.97
C TYR A 104 -6.95 2.58 -3.01
N ALA A 105 -5.78 1.96 -2.78
CA ALA A 105 -4.57 2.67 -2.35
C ALA A 105 -3.67 2.90 -3.57
N ARG A 106 -3.32 4.16 -3.84
CA ARG A 106 -2.50 4.60 -4.97
C ARG A 106 -1.16 5.08 -4.44
N ILE A 107 -0.11 4.35 -4.75
CA ILE A 107 1.24 4.65 -4.30
C ILE A 107 2.05 5.15 -5.51
N GLY A 108 2.64 6.34 -5.38
CA GLY A 108 3.44 6.98 -6.42
C GLY A 108 4.81 6.34 -6.64
N ASP A 109 5.65 7.03 -7.41
CA ASP A 109 6.97 6.55 -7.82
C ASP A 109 8.05 6.88 -6.77
N ASN A 110 9.09 6.05 -6.72
CA ASN A 110 10.21 6.20 -5.78
C ASN A 110 9.77 6.36 -4.31
N VAL A 111 8.69 5.68 -3.91
CA VAL A 111 8.23 5.68 -2.53
C VAL A 111 8.86 4.47 -1.80
N GLU A 112 9.13 4.61 -0.50
CA GLU A 112 9.65 3.53 0.35
C GLU A 112 8.68 3.30 1.52
N ILE A 113 8.27 2.05 1.76
CA ILE A 113 7.39 1.66 2.89
C ILE A 113 8.14 0.72 3.80
N GLY A 114 8.27 1.12 5.05
CA GLY A 114 8.89 0.35 6.13
C GLY A 114 8.09 -0.89 6.52
N ALA A 115 8.74 -1.71 7.33
CA ALA A 115 8.21 -3.00 7.77
C ALA A 115 6.95 -2.83 8.62
N ASN A 116 6.00 -3.74 8.42
CA ASN A 116 4.72 -3.79 9.14
C ASN A 116 3.91 -2.48 9.10
N THR A 117 4.13 -1.64 8.10
CA THR A 117 3.31 -0.46 7.85
C THR A 117 2.01 -0.87 7.18
N CYS A 118 0.92 -0.24 7.61
CA CYS A 118 -0.42 -0.48 7.10
C CYS A 118 -0.94 0.76 6.36
N ILE A 119 -1.40 0.58 5.13
CA ILE A 119 -2.02 1.63 4.32
C ILE A 119 -3.39 1.14 3.88
N ASP A 120 -4.44 1.77 4.36
CA ASP A 120 -5.80 1.38 4.02
C ASP A 120 -6.26 1.99 2.70
N ARG A 121 -7.14 1.28 2.00
CA ARG A 121 -7.72 1.77 0.74
C ARG A 121 -8.84 2.79 1.00
N GLY A 122 -9.21 3.49 -0.06
CA GLY A 122 -10.31 4.44 -0.03
C GLY A 122 -11.73 3.82 0.02
N SER A 123 -12.67 4.61 0.54
CA SER A 123 -14.13 4.42 0.37
C SER A 123 -14.75 5.28 -0.71
N TRP A 124 -14.59 6.62 -0.62
CA TRP A 124 -15.20 7.58 -1.54
C TRP A 124 -14.18 8.32 -2.42
N ARG A 125 -12.91 8.34 -2.01
CA ARG A 125 -11.74 8.67 -2.83
C ARG A 125 -10.61 7.71 -2.52
N ASP A 126 -9.68 7.52 -3.44
CA ASP A 126 -8.49 6.71 -3.19
C ASP A 126 -7.66 7.27 -2.01
N THR A 127 -7.01 6.38 -1.27
CA THR A 127 -5.86 6.75 -0.43
C THR A 127 -4.69 6.96 -1.36
N MET A 128 -3.97 8.07 -1.26
CA MET A 128 -2.89 8.42 -2.19
C MET A 128 -1.62 8.80 -1.44
N ILE A 129 -0.50 8.25 -1.89
CA ILE A 129 0.85 8.58 -1.43
C ILE A 129 1.62 9.14 -2.60
N GLY A 130 2.01 10.41 -2.53
CA GLY A 130 2.76 11.08 -3.59
C GLY A 130 4.21 10.60 -3.69
N ASP A 131 4.78 10.85 -4.86
CA ASP A 131 6.14 10.42 -5.24
C ASP A 131 7.21 10.85 -4.22
N ASP A 132 8.33 10.12 -4.22
CA ASP A 132 9.52 10.40 -3.41
C ASP A 132 9.31 10.38 -1.88
N THR A 133 8.17 9.87 -1.43
CA THR A 133 7.81 9.75 0.00
C THR A 133 8.49 8.54 0.67
N LYS A 134 9.03 8.74 1.88
CA LYS A 134 9.65 7.69 2.70
C LYS A 134 8.85 7.47 3.97
N ILE A 135 8.37 6.25 4.16
CA ILE A 135 7.53 5.85 5.30
C ILE A 135 8.32 4.80 6.07
N ASP A 136 8.57 5.06 7.34
CA ASP A 136 9.29 4.16 8.23
C ASP A 136 8.37 3.01 8.70
N ASN A 137 8.88 2.18 9.61
CA ASN A 137 8.23 1.00 10.13
C ASN A 137 7.04 1.34 11.03
N LEU A 138 6.07 0.42 11.08
CA LEU A 138 4.92 0.48 11.99
C LEU A 138 4.10 1.77 11.85
N VAL A 139 4.02 2.33 10.64
CA VAL A 139 3.17 3.49 10.36
C VAL A 139 1.75 3.03 10.00
N GLN A 140 0.75 3.79 10.45
CA GLN A 140 -0.64 3.61 10.05
C GLN A 140 -1.10 4.77 9.17
N ILE A 141 -1.63 4.46 7.99
CA ILE A 141 -2.28 5.41 7.08
C ILE A 141 -3.73 4.97 6.85
N GLY A 142 -4.68 5.71 7.39
CA GLY A 142 -6.10 5.41 7.28
C GLY A 142 -6.70 5.66 5.89
N HIS A 143 -7.98 5.31 5.76
CA HIS A 143 -8.72 5.40 4.50
C HIS A 143 -8.80 6.84 3.97
N ASN A 144 -8.79 6.99 2.66
CA ASN A 144 -8.85 8.28 1.96
C ASN A 144 -7.74 9.27 2.35
N VAL A 145 -6.64 8.90 3.00
CA VAL A 145 -5.58 9.88 3.25
C VAL A 145 -4.96 10.32 1.91
N VAL A 146 -4.71 11.62 1.72
CA VAL A 146 -3.86 12.11 0.62
C VAL A 146 -2.61 12.72 1.22
N ILE A 147 -1.47 12.10 0.92
CA ILE A 147 -0.14 12.61 1.22
C ILE A 147 0.45 13.14 -0.08
N GLY A 148 0.95 14.37 -0.06
CA GLY A 148 1.70 14.97 -1.15
C GLY A 148 3.04 14.26 -1.42
N LYS A 149 3.92 14.95 -2.14
CA LYS A 149 5.24 14.41 -2.54
C LYS A 149 6.32 14.70 -1.51
N CYS A 150 7.42 13.95 -1.58
CA CYS A 150 8.66 14.20 -0.84
C CYS A 150 8.47 14.24 0.69
N TYR A 151 7.66 13.33 1.22
CA TYR A 151 7.46 13.20 2.67
C TYR A 151 8.54 12.37 3.35
N LEU A 152 8.82 12.70 4.61
CA LEU A 152 9.53 11.81 5.53
C LEU A 152 8.63 11.51 6.72
N ILE A 153 8.20 10.26 6.87
CA ILE A 153 7.27 9.82 7.91
C ILE A 153 8.00 8.82 8.80
N CYS A 154 8.39 9.25 9.99
CA CYS A 154 9.12 8.43 10.95
C CYS A 154 8.25 7.34 11.58
N GLY A 155 8.90 6.38 12.25
CA GLY A 155 8.24 5.20 12.77
C GLY A 155 7.12 5.51 13.76
N GLN A 156 6.11 4.63 13.76
CA GLN A 156 4.95 4.71 14.64
C GLN A 156 4.07 5.96 14.46
N VAL A 157 4.21 6.69 13.35
CA VAL A 157 3.25 7.74 12.99
C VAL A 157 1.90 7.12 12.66
N GLY A 158 0.82 7.78 13.10
CA GLY A 158 -0.55 7.40 12.78
C GLY A 158 -1.29 8.56 12.11
N ILE A 159 -1.85 8.32 10.92
CA ILE A 159 -2.64 9.30 10.19
C ILE A 159 -4.06 8.75 10.05
N ALA A 160 -5.01 9.37 10.75
CA ALA A 160 -6.41 8.97 10.69
C ALA A 160 -7.06 9.37 9.36
N GLY A 161 -8.20 8.74 9.07
CA GLY A 161 -8.84 8.77 7.76
C GLY A 161 -9.17 10.17 7.23
N SER A 162 -9.15 10.30 5.91
CA SER A 162 -9.53 11.52 5.18
C SER A 162 -8.70 12.78 5.47
N ALA A 163 -7.54 12.65 6.11
CA ALA A 163 -6.57 13.74 6.19
C ALA A 163 -6.00 14.09 4.80
N THR A 164 -5.62 15.36 4.61
CA THR A 164 -4.95 15.83 3.38
C THR A 164 -3.69 16.61 3.77
N LEU A 165 -2.54 16.22 3.25
CA LEU A 165 -1.26 16.78 3.65
C LEU A 165 -0.47 17.25 2.41
N SER A 166 -0.06 18.52 2.36
CA SER A 166 0.67 19.16 1.25
C SER A 166 2.12 18.70 1.12
N ASP A 167 2.82 18.95 0.02
CA ASP A 167 4.18 18.42 -0.24
C ASP A 167 5.26 18.82 0.82
N TYR A 168 6.34 18.05 0.89
CA TYR A 168 7.59 18.36 1.62
C TYR A 168 7.46 18.49 3.15
N ILE A 169 6.62 17.68 3.79
CA ILE A 169 6.48 17.67 5.25
C ILE A 169 7.24 16.50 5.87
N VAL A 170 7.81 16.76 7.05
CA VAL A 170 8.44 15.75 7.91
C VAL A 170 7.54 15.50 9.12
N LEU A 171 7.14 14.25 9.33
CA LEU A 171 6.43 13.80 10.52
C LEU A 171 7.41 13.03 11.41
N GLY A 172 7.72 13.60 12.57
CA GLY A 172 8.57 12.95 13.56
C GLY A 172 7.94 11.69 14.14
N GLY A 173 8.74 10.86 14.81
CA GLY A 173 8.29 9.57 15.35
C GLY A 173 7.10 9.74 16.29
N ARG A 174 6.11 8.85 16.18
CA ARG A 174 4.87 8.84 16.98
C ARG A 174 3.97 10.08 16.85
N VAL A 175 4.13 10.89 15.81
CA VAL A 175 3.13 11.92 15.49
C VAL A 175 1.79 11.25 15.18
N ALA A 176 0.70 11.83 15.69
CA ALA A 176 -0.65 11.41 15.40
C ALA A 176 -1.41 12.55 14.72
N ILE A 177 -2.06 12.26 13.60
CA ILE A 177 -2.88 13.21 12.83
C ILE A 177 -4.33 12.76 12.90
N ARG A 178 -5.21 13.67 13.33
CA ARG A 178 -6.67 13.46 13.40
C ARG A 178 -7.28 13.33 11.99
N ASP A 179 -8.43 12.67 11.92
CA ASP A 179 -9.24 12.55 10.72
C ASP A 179 -9.76 13.91 10.21
N HIS A 180 -10.01 13.98 8.90
CA HIS A 180 -10.62 15.15 8.23
C HIS A 180 -9.90 16.49 8.43
N VAL A 181 -8.59 16.47 8.68
CA VAL A 181 -7.77 17.70 8.77
C VAL A 181 -6.97 17.95 7.49
N SER A 182 -6.57 19.20 7.29
CA SER A 182 -5.62 19.57 6.25
C SER A 182 -4.33 20.12 6.88
N ILE A 183 -3.17 19.65 6.44
CA ILE A 183 -1.86 20.14 6.87
C ILE A 183 -1.19 20.80 5.67
N ALA A 184 -0.95 22.10 5.78
CA ALA A 184 -0.26 22.88 4.75
C ALA A 184 1.26 22.82 4.95
N SER A 185 1.99 22.90 3.84
CA SER A 185 3.43 23.20 3.85
C SER A 185 3.67 24.68 4.15
N LYS A 186 4.91 25.02 4.50
CA LYS A 186 5.35 26.40 4.68
C LYS A 186 5.60 27.09 3.35
#